data_AF-A0A9D0LNS2-F1
#
_entry.id   AF-A0A9D0LNS2-F1
#
_cell.length_a   1.000
_cell.length_b   1.000
_cell.length_c   1.000
_cell.angle_alpha   90.00
_cell.angle_beta   90.00
_cell.angle_gamma   90.00
#
_symmetry.space_group_name_H-M   'P 1'
#
loop_
_entity.id
_entity.type
_entity.pdbx_description
1 polymer ?
#
loop_
_entity_poly.entity_id
_entity_poly.type
_entity_poly.pdbx_seq_one_letter_code
_entity_poly.pdbx_strand_id
1 'polypeptide(L)'
;MEGVGVGVVLSLGGGGLWLLGRRSLPPCSFPPLGIRLRDAFYDELHWAFYRALPLLLFASRYTGTFAGAGLVLLEALLDPHVRWQLRDPDHNPYLVLRGLTWVVSLLLFLATGNLWLSGLVHLLLVWKLA
;
A
#
# COMPACT_ATOMS: atom_id res chain seq x y z
N MET A 1 22.19 -7.68 -4.99
CA MET A 1 21.04 -7.44 -5.90
C MET A 1 19.98 -6.59 -5.19
N GLU A 2 20.39 -5.51 -4.52
CA GLU A 2 19.58 -4.82 -3.49
C GLU A 2 18.77 -3.61 -4.02
N GLY A 3 18.94 -3.26 -5.30
CA GLY A 3 18.32 -2.06 -5.89
C GLY A 3 17.04 -2.30 -6.71
N VAL A 4 16.77 -3.53 -7.15
CA VAL A 4 15.70 -3.80 -8.12
C VAL A 4 14.31 -3.72 -7.48
N GLY A 5 14.15 -4.18 -6.24
CA GLY A 5 12.86 -4.18 -5.55
C GLY A 5 12.33 -2.77 -5.28
N VAL A 6 13.21 -1.87 -4.84
CA VAL A 6 12.88 -0.46 -4.59
C VAL A 6 12.48 0.25 -5.88
N GLY A 7 13.21 0.00 -6.97
CA GLY A 7 12.91 0.58 -8.29
C GLY A 7 11.51 0.23 -8.80
N VAL A 8 11.08 -1.04 -8.66
CA VAL A 8 9.76 -1.49 -9.15
C VAL A 8 8.61 -0.88 -8.32
N VAL A 9 8.74 -0.85 -6.99
CA VAL A 9 7.71 -0.25 -6.11
C VAL A 9 7.62 1.27 -6.34
N LEU A 10 8.76 1.94 -6.50
CA LEU A 10 8.78 3.38 -6.82
C LEU A 10 8.29 3.66 -8.25
N SER A 11 8.48 2.76 -9.20
CA SER A 11 7.95 2.91 -10.57
C SER A 11 6.44 2.77 -10.62
N LEU A 12 5.89 1.80 -9.88
CA LEU A 12 4.44 1.59 -9.79
C LEU A 12 3.75 2.68 -8.96
N GLY A 13 4.35 3.09 -7.82
CA GLY A 13 3.86 4.19 -7.01
C GLY A 13 4.04 5.57 -7.67
N GLY A 14 5.17 5.79 -8.34
CA GLY A 14 5.53 7.04 -9.02
C GLY A 14 4.78 7.25 -10.34
N GLY A 15 4.51 6.19 -11.11
CA GLY A 15 3.67 6.25 -12.30
C GLY A 15 2.22 6.65 -11.96
N GLY A 16 1.68 6.11 -10.86
CA GLY A 16 0.40 6.56 -10.30
C GLY A 16 0.45 8.03 -9.88
N LEU A 17 1.46 8.42 -9.10
CA LEU A 17 1.62 9.80 -8.60
C LEU A 17 1.75 10.85 -9.73
N TRP A 18 2.47 10.52 -10.79
CA TRP A 18 2.65 11.41 -11.95
C TRP A 18 1.36 11.58 -12.78
N LEU A 19 0.56 10.53 -12.90
CA LEU A 19 -0.76 10.59 -13.54
C LEU A 19 -1.78 11.37 -12.71
N LEU A 20 -1.69 11.29 -11.38
CA LEU A 20 -2.57 11.96 -10.43
C LEU A 20 -2.26 13.46 -10.25
N GLY A 21 -0.98 13.85 -10.28
CA GLY A 21 -0.57 15.26 -10.15
C GLY A 21 -1.02 16.17 -11.31
N ARG A 22 -1.52 15.59 -12.41
CA ARG A 22 -2.01 16.32 -13.59
C ARG A 22 -3.51 16.58 -13.60
N ARG A 23 -4.29 16.00 -12.68
CA ARG A 23 -5.76 16.12 -12.68
C ARG A 23 -6.25 16.78 -11.40
N SER A 24 -7.08 17.80 -11.55
CA SER A 24 -7.82 18.40 -10.44
C SER A 24 -8.76 17.34 -9.86
N LEU A 25 -8.43 16.83 -8.67
CA LEU A 25 -9.24 15.83 -7.99
C LEU A 25 -10.66 16.40 -7.76
N PRO A 26 -11.73 15.70 -8.18
CA PRO A 26 -13.09 16.11 -7.84
C PRO A 26 -13.26 16.15 -6.31
N PRO A 27 -14.22 16.93 -5.77
CA PRO A 27 -14.48 16.97 -4.33
C PRO A 27 -14.77 15.55 -3.82
N CYS A 28 -13.81 15.03 -3.07
CA CYS A 28 -13.75 13.63 -2.67
C CYS A 28 -14.80 13.36 -1.59
N SER A 29 -15.71 12.40 -1.79
CA SER A 29 -16.45 11.79 -0.70
C SER A 29 -15.54 10.77 -0.03
N PHE A 30 -14.83 11.17 1.03
CA PHE A 30 -14.08 10.22 1.83
C PHE A 30 -15.02 9.41 2.73
N PRO A 31 -14.77 8.11 2.91
CA PRO A 31 -15.51 7.34 3.90
C PRO A 31 -15.32 7.94 5.32
N PRO A 32 -16.31 7.75 6.22
CA PRO A 32 -16.16 8.06 7.63
C PRO A 32 -14.83 7.56 8.20
N LEU A 33 -14.22 8.33 9.13
CA LEU A 33 -12.93 8.00 9.75
C LEU A 33 -12.87 6.56 10.29
N GLY A 34 -13.95 6.06 10.92
CA GLY A 34 -14.00 4.70 11.44
C GLY A 34 -13.83 3.63 10.35
N ILE A 35 -14.38 3.83 9.16
CA ILE A 35 -14.18 2.93 8.01
C ILE A 35 -12.73 3.00 7.54
N ARG A 36 -12.15 4.20 7.47
CA ARG A 36 -10.76 4.37 7.02
C ARG A 36 -9.76 3.70 7.96
N LEU A 37 -9.93 3.85 9.27
CA LEU A 37 -9.07 3.21 10.27
C LEU A 37 -9.20 1.68 10.23
N ARG A 38 -10.44 1.18 10.08
CA ARG A 38 -10.71 -0.25 9.92
C ARG A 38 -9.99 -0.80 8.67
N ASP A 39 -10.14 -0.12 7.54
CA ASP A 39 -9.55 -0.55 6.28
C ASP A 39 -8.00 -0.53 6.36
N ALA A 40 -7.41 0.48 7.02
CA ALA A 40 -5.98 0.55 7.29
C ALA A 40 -5.49 -0.59 8.19
N PHE A 41 -6.26 -0.94 9.23
CA PHE A 41 -5.95 -2.07 10.09
C PHE A 41 -6.00 -3.41 9.33
N TYR A 42 -7.00 -3.58 8.46
CA TYR A 42 -7.08 -4.75 7.58
C TYR A 42 -5.91 -4.82 6.60
N ASP A 43 -5.50 -3.70 6.01
CA ASP A 43 -4.34 -3.65 5.11
C ASP A 43 -3.06 -4.10 5.80
N GLU A 44 -2.82 -3.63 7.02
CA GLU A 44 -1.62 -4.00 7.77
C GLU A 44 -1.65 -5.46 8.19
N LEU A 45 -2.80 -5.99 8.63
CA LEU A 45 -2.96 -7.42 8.95
C LEU A 45 -2.78 -8.31 7.72
N HIS A 46 -3.43 -7.94 6.61
CA HIS A 46 -3.36 -8.65 5.34
C HIS A 46 -1.91 -8.73 4.88
N TRP A 47 -1.23 -7.58 4.84
CA TRP A 47 0.17 -7.54 4.47
C TRP A 47 1.10 -8.29 5.45
N ALA A 48 0.85 -8.19 6.77
CA ALA A 48 1.60 -8.93 7.77
C ALA A 48 1.51 -10.45 7.56
N PHE A 49 0.35 -10.95 7.16
CA PHE A 49 0.14 -12.36 6.83
C PHE A 49 0.88 -12.74 5.54
N TYR A 50 0.72 -11.95 4.48
CA TYR A 50 1.33 -12.21 3.17
C TYR A 50 2.87 -12.17 3.18
N ARG A 51 3.49 -11.41 4.09
CA ARG A 51 4.95 -11.37 4.23
C ARG A 51 5.51 -12.43 5.18
N ALA A 52 4.72 -12.97 6.12
CA ALA A 52 5.22 -13.90 7.14
C ALA A 52 5.82 -15.17 6.50
N LEU A 53 5.11 -15.79 5.56
CA LEU A 53 5.58 -16.98 4.87
C LEU A 53 6.84 -16.71 4.01
N PRO A 54 6.88 -15.67 3.14
CA PRO A 54 8.10 -15.30 2.43
C PRO A 54 9.31 -14.99 3.33
N LEU A 55 9.11 -14.32 4.47
CA LEU A 55 10.20 -14.05 5.41
C LEU A 55 10.82 -15.35 5.96
N LEU A 56 9.99 -16.35 6.24
CA LEU A 56 10.44 -17.67 6.69
C LEU A 56 11.13 -18.46 5.56
N LEU A 57 10.58 -18.44 4.35
CA LEU A 57 11.10 -19.21 3.21
C LEU A 57 12.43 -18.67 2.68
N PHE A 58 12.58 -17.34 2.59
CA PHE A 58 13.77 -16.73 1.99
C PHE A 58 14.85 -16.36 3.02
N ALA A 59 14.56 -16.49 4.33
CA ALA A 59 15.44 -16.11 5.44
C ALA A 59 16.06 -14.70 5.28
N SER A 60 15.40 -13.83 4.52
CA SER A 60 15.89 -12.50 4.15
C SER A 60 14.75 -11.52 4.30
N ARG A 61 14.98 -10.48 5.10
CA ARG A 61 14.00 -9.41 5.32
C ARG A 61 13.64 -8.73 4.00
N TYR A 62 14.63 -8.43 3.17
CA TYR A 62 14.41 -7.75 1.90
C TYR A 62 13.59 -8.62 0.96
N THR A 63 14.09 -9.81 0.62
CA THR A 63 13.43 -10.71 -0.33
C THR A 63 12.05 -11.14 0.15
N GLY A 64 11.89 -11.46 1.44
CA GLY A 64 10.60 -11.83 2.01
C GLY A 64 9.59 -10.68 2.01
N THR A 65 10.03 -9.45 2.29
CA THR A 65 9.15 -8.27 2.25
C THR A 65 8.67 -7.98 0.84
N PHE A 66 9.56 -8.02 -0.16
CA PHE A 66 9.19 -7.80 -1.56
C PHE A 66 8.36 -8.94 -2.15
N ALA A 67 8.65 -10.20 -1.79
CA ALA A 67 7.83 -11.32 -2.21
C ALA A 67 6.41 -11.23 -1.61
N GLY A 68 6.27 -10.87 -0.33
CA GLY A 68 4.96 -10.64 0.28
C GLY A 68 4.22 -9.46 -0.35
N ALA A 69 4.91 -8.35 -0.60
CA ALA A 69 4.34 -7.21 -1.32
C ALA A 69 3.90 -7.58 -2.75
N GLY A 70 4.69 -8.41 -3.45
CA GLY A 70 4.36 -8.93 -4.77
C GLY A 70 3.09 -9.77 -4.77
N LEU A 71 2.84 -10.56 -3.72
CA LEU A 71 1.60 -11.32 -3.58
C LEU A 71 0.38 -10.40 -3.38
N VAL A 72 0.50 -9.36 -2.53
CA VAL A 72 -0.56 -8.36 -2.33
C VAL A 72 -0.87 -7.63 -3.65
N LEU A 73 0.16 -7.25 -4.41
CA LEU A 73 -0.01 -6.62 -5.72
C LEU A 73 -0.64 -7.57 -6.74
N LEU A 74 -0.24 -8.84 -6.74
CA LEU A 74 -0.80 -9.85 -7.64
C LEU A 74 -2.29 -10.04 -7.36
N GLU A 75 -2.68 -10.14 -6.09
CA GLU A 75 -4.08 -10.22 -5.67
C GLU A 75 -4.86 -8.98 -6.15
N ALA A 76 -4.32 -7.78 -5.92
CA ALA A 76 -4.93 -6.53 -6.38
C ALA A 76 -5.06 -6.44 -7.91
N LEU A 77 -4.11 -7.00 -8.67
CA LEU A 77 -4.18 -7.06 -10.14
C LEU A 77 -5.19 -8.08 -10.65
N LEU A 78 -5.39 -9.18 -9.92
CA LEU A 78 -6.36 -10.20 -10.29
C LEU A 78 -7.79 -9.77 -9.95
N ASP A 79 -7.98 -8.95 -8.92
CA ASP A 79 -9.27 -8.40 -8.54
C ASP A 79 -9.87 -7.52 -9.67
N PRO A 80 -10.99 -7.91 -10.29
CA PRO A 80 -11.66 -7.07 -11.29
C PRO A 80 -12.10 -5.73 -10.71
N HIS A 81 -12.52 -5.67 -9.45
CA HIS A 81 -13.01 -4.45 -8.83
C HIS A 81 -11.91 -3.39 -8.70
N VAL A 82 -10.72 -3.79 -8.26
CA VAL A 82 -9.54 -2.90 -8.19
C VAL A 82 -9.14 -2.43 -9.59
N ARG A 83 -9.15 -3.32 -10.60
CA ARG A 83 -8.85 -2.95 -11.99
C ARG A 83 -9.82 -1.91 -12.55
N TRP A 84 -11.12 -2.04 -12.25
CA TRP A 84 -12.13 -1.06 -12.66
C TRP A 84 -11.88 0.30 -11.99
N GLN A 85 -11.59 0.32 -10.70
CA GLN A 85 -11.31 1.56 -9.96
C GLN A 85 -9.99 2.23 -10.39
N LEU A 86 -8.99 1.47 -10.79
CA LEU A 86 -7.71 2.00 -11.29
C LEU A 86 -7.81 2.58 -12.71
N ARG A 87 -8.78 2.13 -13.52
CA ARG A 87 -9.01 2.69 -14.86
C ARG A 87 -9.55 4.11 -14.82
N ASP A 88 -10.24 4.48 -13.74
CA ASP A 88 -10.83 5.80 -13.57
C ASP A 88 -10.56 6.32 -12.15
N PRO A 89 -9.31 6.77 -11.87
CA PRO A 89 -8.90 7.20 -10.53
C PRO A 89 -9.72 8.38 -10.00
N ASP A 90 -10.28 9.18 -10.92
CA ASP A 90 -11.14 10.33 -10.62
C ASP A 90 -12.46 9.88 -9.94
N HIS A 91 -12.85 8.61 -10.07
CA HIS A 91 -14.03 8.05 -9.41
C HIS A 91 -13.78 7.58 -7.97
N ASN A 92 -12.53 7.27 -7.59
CA ASN A 92 -12.23 6.79 -6.23
C ASN A 92 -10.86 7.26 -5.71
N PRO A 93 -10.75 8.54 -5.30
CA PRO A 93 -9.52 9.10 -4.74
C PRO A 93 -9.10 8.43 -3.42
N TYR A 94 -10.03 7.75 -2.74
CA TYR A 94 -9.73 7.00 -1.52
C TYR A 94 -8.85 5.76 -1.78
N LEU A 95 -9.05 5.07 -2.92
CA LEU A 95 -8.22 3.91 -3.29
C LEU A 95 -6.75 4.31 -3.48
N VAL A 96 -6.52 5.46 -4.11
CA VAL A 96 -5.18 6.03 -4.32
C VAL A 96 -4.50 6.33 -2.99
N LEU A 97 -5.22 7.00 -2.08
CA LEU A 97 -4.69 7.33 -0.76
C LEU A 97 -4.32 6.07 0.03
N ARG A 98 -5.19 5.07 0.00
CA ARG A 98 -4.96 3.75 0.62
C ARG A 98 -3.69 3.10 0.07
N GLY A 99 -3.54 3.06 -1.26
CA GLY A 99 -2.34 2.54 -1.91
C GLY A 99 -1.05 3.28 -1.51
N LEU A 100 -1.08 4.61 -1.45
CA LEU A 100 0.07 5.41 -1.01
C LEU A 100 0.44 5.13 0.44
N THR A 101 -0.55 5.07 1.34
CA THR A 101 -0.30 4.75 2.75
C THR A 101 0.26 3.34 2.94
N TRP A 102 -0.19 2.37 2.14
CA TRP A 102 0.37 1.02 2.12
C TRP A 102 1.84 1.00 1.66
N VAL A 103 2.20 1.76 0.62
CA VAL A 103 3.60 1.89 0.17
C VAL A 103 4.47 2.52 1.26
N VAL A 104 3.97 3.52 1.98
CA VAL A 104 4.69 4.12 3.12
C VAL A 104 4.89 3.08 4.23
N SER A 105 3.87 2.28 4.57
CA SER A 105 3.99 1.20 5.57
C SER A 105 5.04 0.16 5.16
N LEU A 106 5.03 -0.25 3.88
CA LEU A 106 6.01 -1.15 3.28
C LEU A 106 7.44 -0.65 3.45
N LEU A 107 7.70 0.61 3.07
CA LEU A 107 9.04 1.22 3.17
C LEU A 107 9.47 1.36 4.63
N LEU A 108 8.55 1.74 5.52
CA LEU A 108 8.82 1.92 6.94
C LEU A 108 9.19 0.59 7.62
N PHE A 109 8.52 -0.51 7.27
CA PHE A 109 8.89 -1.84 7.75
C PHE A 109 10.23 -2.30 7.17
N LEU A 110 10.51 -2.02 5.90
CA LEU A 110 11.80 -2.37 5.31
C LEU A 110 12.95 -1.70 6.08
N ALA A 111 12.77 -0.43 6.47
CA ALA A 111 13.75 0.33 7.23
C ALA A 111 13.86 -0.11 8.70
N THR A 112 12.75 -0.41 9.37
CA THR A 112 12.72 -0.61 10.83
C THR A 112 12.69 -2.09 11.24
N GLY A 113 12.14 -2.95 10.39
CA GLY A 113 11.79 -4.34 10.70
C GLY A 113 10.69 -4.49 11.75
N ASN A 114 9.98 -3.41 12.11
CA ASN A 114 9.03 -3.39 13.22
C ASN A 114 7.59 -3.21 12.72
N LEU A 115 6.79 -4.27 12.84
CA LEU A 115 5.38 -4.28 12.44
C LEU A 115 4.54 -3.26 13.20
N TRP A 116 4.76 -3.16 14.51
CA TRP A 116 3.94 -2.29 15.35
C TRP A 116 4.19 -0.83 15.01
N LEU A 117 5.44 -0.49 14.72
CA LEU A 117 5.80 0.86 14.27
C LEU A 117 5.20 1.17 12.89
N SER A 118 5.26 0.22 11.94
CA SER A 118 4.65 0.42 10.61
C SER A 118 3.15 0.62 10.70
N GLY A 119 2.46 -0.25 11.44
CA GLY A 119 1.02 -0.15 11.66
C GLY A 119 0.61 1.13 12.40
N LEU A 120 1.34 1.54 13.45
CA LEU A 120 1.05 2.79 14.16
C LEU A 120 1.18 4.02 13.26
N VAL A 121 2.24 4.09 12.45
CA VAL A 121 2.43 5.22 11.52
C VAL A 121 1.37 5.20 10.43
N HIS A 122 1.02 4.03 9.88
CA HIS A 122 -0.05 3.91 8.89
C HIS A 122 -1.38 4.41 9.45
N LEU A 123 -1.77 3.97 10.66
CA LEU A 123 -2.98 4.44 11.33
C LEU A 123 -2.96 5.95 11.62
N LEU A 124 -1.82 6.49 12.07
CA LEU A 124 -1.65 7.93 12.32
C LEU A 124 -1.76 8.75 11.04
N LEU A 125 -1.21 8.27 9.92
CA LEU A 125 -1.35 8.92 8.62
C LEU A 125 -2.83 8.96 8.20
N VAL A 126 -3.54 7.84 8.33
CA VAL A 126 -4.97 7.78 8.00
C VAL A 126 -5.80 8.69 8.92
N TRP A 127 -5.46 8.79 10.21
CA TRP A 127 -6.09 9.72 11.14
C TRP A 127 -5.84 11.19 10.78
N LYS A 128 -4.62 11.54 10.35
CA LYS A 128 -4.26 12.93 10.00
C LYS A 128 -4.81 13.39 8.66
N LEU A 129 -4.99 12.45 7.73
CA LEU A 129 -5.59 12.67 6.42
C LEU A 129 -7.13 12.59 6.47
N ALA A 130 -7.69 12.60 7.69
CA ALA A 130 -9.11 12.44 7.96
C ALA A 130 -9.91 13.72 7.94
#